data_AF-A0A9E3Y1V5-F1
#
_entry.id   AF-A0A9E3Y1V5-F1
#
_cell.length_a   1.000
_cell.length_b   1.000
_cell.length_c   1.000
_cell.angle_alpha   90.00
_cell.angle_beta   90.00
_cell.angle_gamma   90.00
#
_symmetry.space_group_name_H-M   'P 1'
#
loop_
_entity.id
_entity.type
_entity.pdbx_description
1 polymer ?
#
loop_
_entity_poly.entity_id
_entity_poly.type
_entity_poly.pdbx_seq_one_letter_code
_entity_poly.pdbx_strand_id
1 'polypeptide(L)' 'RVEVMVPVVHPKHRDWLDQVLAFDLADDIVRHELDSEGVWHRHGPADFSHGDAQERFYRWVVDRQKA' A
#
# COMPACT_ATOMS: atom_id res chain seq x y z
N ARG A 1 -27.37 7.35 -0.67
CA ARG A 1 -26.20 8.25 -0.49
C ARG A 1 -25.89 8.92 -1.82
N VAL A 2 -25.23 10.08 -1.80
CA VAL A 2 -24.63 10.67 -3.01
C VAL A 2 -23.13 10.50 -2.86
N GLU A 3 -22.50 9.79 -3.79
CA GLU A 3 -21.07 9.47 -3.80
C GLU A 3 -20.47 9.89 -5.16
N VAL A 4 -19.18 10.25 -5.18
CA VAL A 4 -18.48 10.75 -6.37
C VAL A 4 -17.14 10.05 -6.50
N MET A 5 -16.85 9.58 -7.71
CA MET A 5 -15.52 9.09 -8.10
C MET A 5 -14.93 10.06 -9.14
N VAL A 6 -13.63 10.32 -9.03
CA VAL A 6 -12.92 11.24 -9.94
C VAL A 6 -11.74 10.49 -10.57
N PRO A 7 -11.55 10.60 -11.90
CA PRO A 7 -10.40 9.99 -12.54
C PRO A 7 -9.10 10.68 -12.14
N VAL A 8 -8.07 9.89 -11.85
CA VAL A 8 -6.71 10.40 -11.64
C VAL A 8 -6.02 10.49 -13.00
N VAL A 9 -6.04 11.68 -13.60
CA VAL A 9 -5.55 11.88 -14.98
C VAL A 9 -4.07 12.25 -15.08
N HIS A 10 -3.55 12.99 -14.11
CA HIS A 10 -2.18 13.48 -14.17
C HIS A 10 -1.18 12.31 -14.05
N PRO A 11 -0.23 12.12 -15.00
CA PRO A 11 0.68 10.97 -15.02
C PRO A 11 1.41 10.75 -13.69
N LYS A 12 2.01 11.81 -13.12
CA LYS A 12 2.64 11.75 -11.80
C LYS A 12 1.74 11.17 -10.71
N HIS A 13 0.45 11.50 -10.67
CA HIS A 13 -0.45 11.00 -9.62
C HIS A 13 -0.83 9.55 -9.84
N ARG A 14 -0.90 9.10 -11.10
CA ARG A 14 -1.06 7.67 -11.43
C ARG A 14 0.16 6.88 -11.00
N ASP A 15 1.36 7.32 -11.38
CA ASP A 15 2.62 6.65 -10.99
C ASP A 15 2.75 6.51 -9.46
N TRP A 16 2.32 7.53 -8.71
CA TRP A 16 2.35 7.50 -7.25
C TRP A 16 1.29 6.55 -6.69
N LEU A 17 0.09 6.52 -7.26
CA LEU A 17 -0.96 5.59 -6.85
C LEU A 17 -0.54 4.14 -7.14
N ASP A 18 0.03 3.88 -8.31
CA ASP A 18 0.57 2.57 -8.68
C ASP A 18 1.65 2.13 -7.68
N GLN A 19 2.51 3.04 -7.25
CA GLN A 19 3.54 2.74 -6.26
C GLN A 19 2.97 2.43 -4.86
N VAL A 20 1.95 3.19 -4.42
CA VAL A 20 1.25 2.91 -3.15
C VAL A 20 0.66 1.51 -3.18
N LEU A 21 -0.09 1.19 -4.24
CA LEU A 21 -0.72 -0.13 -4.41
C LEU A 21 0.32 -1.23 -4.49
N ALA A 22 1.45 -1.01 -5.17
CA ALA A 22 2.53 -1.99 -5.24
C ALA A 22 3.15 -2.29 -3.86
N PHE A 23 3.23 -1.32 -2.96
CA PHE A 23 3.70 -1.56 -1.59
C PHE A 23 2.63 -2.21 -0.71
N ASP A 24 1.38 -1.75 -0.79
CA ASP A 24 0.28 -2.30 0.03
C ASP A 24 -0.14 -3.71 -0.38
N LEU A 25 0.23 -4.15 -1.59
CA LEU A 25 -0.07 -5.49 -2.11
C LEU A 25 1.16 -6.42 -2.16
N ALA A 26 2.30 -6.00 -1.61
CA ALA A 26 3.49 -6.83 -1.61
C ALA A 26 3.35 -8.04 -0.67
N ASP A 27 3.87 -9.21 -1.08
CA ASP A 27 3.77 -10.42 -0.28
C ASP A 27 4.59 -10.39 1.02
N ASP A 28 5.58 -9.50 1.09
CA ASP A 28 6.52 -9.37 2.20
C ASP A 28 6.10 -8.34 3.26
N ILE A 29 4.94 -7.69 3.09
CA ILE A 29 4.41 -6.75 4.08
C ILE A 29 3.54 -7.46 5.11
N VAL A 30 3.41 -6.83 6.29
CA VAL A 30 2.43 -7.26 7.29
C VAL A 30 1.05 -6.88 6.80
N ARG A 31 0.19 -7.90 6.61
CA ARG A 31 -1.17 -7.73 6.10
C ARG A 31 -2.13 -8.71 6.75
N HIS A 32 -3.41 -8.42 6.60
CA HIS A 32 -4.47 -9.33 7.00
C HIS A 32 -5.35 -9.63 5.79
N GLU A 33 -5.52 -10.91 5.49
CA GLU A 33 -6.39 -11.38 4.41
C GLU A 33 -7.66 -11.97 5.02
N LEU A 34 -8.82 -11.65 4.44
CA LEU A 34 -10.11 -12.19 4.85
C LEU A 34 -10.43 -13.41 3.99
N ASP A 35 -10.65 -14.56 4.62
CA ASP A 35 -11.03 -15.76 3.90
C ASP A 35 -12.55 -15.83 3.61
N SER A 36 -12.98 -16.90 2.93
CA SER A 36 -14.39 -17.14 2.59
C SER A 36 -15.29 -17.46 3.78
N GLU A 37 -14.71 -17.80 4.93
CA GLU A 37 -15.43 -18.09 6.18
C GLU A 37 -15.57 -16.84 7.05
N GLY A 38 -14.98 -15.71 6.64
CA GLY A 38 -14.99 -14.46 7.38
C GLY A 38 -13.94 -14.38 8.47
N VAL A 39 -12.90 -15.23 8.40
CA VAL A 39 -11.77 -15.23 9.34
C VAL A 39 -10.62 -14.41 8.76
N TRP A 40 -10.06 -13.52 9.59
CA TRP A 40 -8.89 -12.73 9.24
C TRP A 40 -7.60 -13.50 9.54
N HIS A 41 -6.73 -13.62 8.55
CA HIS A 41 -5.43 -14.27 8.65
C HIS A 41 -4.31 -13.25 8.57
N ARG A 42 -3.42 -13.23 9.56
CA ARG A 42 -2.23 -12.37 9.54
C ARG A 42 -1.12 -13.03 8.71
N HIS A 43 -0.62 -12.32 7.70
CA HIS A 43 0.50 -12.73 6.87
C HIS A 43 1.68 -11.76 6.99
N GLY A 44 2.83 -12.16 6.44
CA GLY A 44 4.07 -11.40 6.48
C GLY A 44 4.90 -11.62 7.76
N PRO A 45 5.95 -10.80 7.96
CA PRO A 45 6.87 -10.94 9.09
C PRO A 45 6.18 -10.86 10.46
N ALA A 46 6.69 -11.58 11.45
CA ALA A 46 6.19 -11.50 12.83
C ALA A 46 6.46 -10.12 13.45
N ASP A 47 7.67 -9.60 13.23
CA ASP A 47 8.01 -8.22 13.57
C ASP A 47 7.44 -7.25 12.52
N PHE A 48 6.61 -6.30 12.96
CA PHE A 48 5.97 -5.33 12.09
C PHE A 48 6.97 -4.48 11.31
N SER A 49 8.08 -4.10 11.93
CA SER A 49 9.09 -3.21 11.33
C SER A 49 9.76 -3.79 10.09
N HIS A 50 9.72 -5.11 9.91
CA HIS A 50 10.27 -5.77 8.72
C HIS A 50 9.30 -5.80 7.52
N GLY A 51 8.03 -5.46 7.72
CA GLY A 51 6.99 -5.51 6.69
C GLY A 51 6.09 -4.26 6.68
N ASP A 52 6.58 -3.13 7.18
CA ASP A 52 5.80 -1.88 7.23
C ASP A 52 5.72 -1.22 5.85
N ALA A 53 4.57 -1.38 5.17
CA ALA A 53 4.29 -0.75 3.89
C ALA A 53 4.25 0.79 3.96
N GLN A 54 3.81 1.36 5.09
CA GLN A 54 3.72 2.81 5.26
C GLN A 54 5.11 3.43 5.41
N GLU A 55 5.98 2.80 6.21
CA GLU A 55 7.38 3.20 6.29
C GLU A 55 8.07 3.08 4.92
N ARG A 56 7.85 1.96 4.23
CA ARG A 56 8.39 1.74 2.88
C ARG A 56 7.98 2.85 1.91
N PHE A 57 6.70 3.21 1.90
CA PHE A 57 6.20 4.31 1.06
C PHE A 57 6.79 5.66 1.48
N TYR A 58 6.85 5.95 2.78
CA TYR A 58 7.47 7.18 3.30
C TYR A 58 8.91 7.34 2.80
N ARG A 59 9.74 6.30 2.95
CA ARG A 59 11.13 6.32 2.49
C ARG A 59 11.23 6.57 0.98
N TRP A 60 10.39 5.90 0.19
CA TRP A 60 10.34 6.10 -1.28
C TRP A 60 9.99 7.54 -1.66
N VAL A 61 9.01 8.16 -1.00
CA VAL A 61 8.63 9.56 -1.24
C VAL A 61 9.80 10.50 -0.91
N VAL A 62 10.43 10.29 0.25
CA VAL A 62 11.58 11.08 0.68
C VAL A 62 12.72 11.02 -0.34
N ASP A 63 13.05 9.83 -0.85
CA ASP A 63 14.12 9.67 -1.83
C ASP A 63 13.76 10.32 -3.17
N ARG A 64 12.52 10.15 -3.64
CA ARG A 64 12.06 10.71 -4.92
C ARG A 64 11.94 12.24 -4.92
N GLN A 65 11.71 12.86 -3.77
CA GLN A 65 11.64 14.32 -3.64
C GLN A 65 12.99 14.99 -3.43
N LYS A 66 14.00 14.23 -2.99
CA LYS A 66 15.38 14.72 -2.85
C LYS A 66 16.15 14.70 -4.18
N ALA A 67 15.77 13.80 -5.09
CA ALA A 67 16.31 13.69 -6.45
C ALA A 67 15.77 14.80 -7.37
#